data_AF-A0A9D8S9W5-F1
#
_entry.id   AF-A0A9D8S9W5-F1
#
_cell.length_a   1.000
_cell.length_b   1.000
_cell.length_c   1.000
_cell.angle_alpha   90.00
_cell.angle_beta   90.00
_cell.angle_gamma   90.00
#
_symmetry.space_group_name_H-M   'P 1'
#
loop_
_entity.id
_entity.type
_entity.pdbx_description
1 polymer ?
#
loop_
_entity_poly.entity_id
_entity_poly.type
_entity_poly.pdbx_seq_one_letter_code
_entity_poly.pdbx_strand_id
1 'polypeptide(L)'
;YMQRVSHILSDGTHKADVAVLYSTGIWTAKPHTLTEDIAKLLTQNQIDFDIIPEDYMLAKCSAENNKLACENETYGAIVIPYLKMMPVALRRKIDEFACAGVPVYFIDGQPDMYPELNESFEEKGTTVTVKFKDLTNVLRKNGHVHLTLSKKYPHVRYYHKENGGSNVFMFLNEDETVLADFTIPCEDDALLYDAYENRIYKPQKRKSGIRIKLEPSCSIIVVTGKDLPKAPAYEYGDKGEWIDIDTEYTVSVCDFGKTEYKEFWKTKVLNGVTPTEAPNAAYIRYEFTLPQNSKKHIFLDLGRVGETAELWINGERIGTKITKPYHFDISKKLSETVNNITVDVVVNQVFQKRDGLSEYLPIPVPGICGKIKMRSY
;
A
#
# COMPACT_ATOMS: atom_id res chain seq x y z
N TYR A 1 1.91 2.90 14.76
CA TYR A 1 2.10 2.52 13.34
C TYR A 1 3.09 3.45 12.64
N MET A 2 2.77 4.74 12.42
CA MET A 2 3.61 5.67 11.64
C MET A 2 5.08 5.67 12.07
N GLN A 3 5.38 5.86 13.36
CA GLN A 3 6.76 5.83 13.88
C GLN A 3 7.53 4.56 13.50
N ARG A 4 6.87 3.40 13.51
CA ARG A 4 7.49 2.10 13.19
C ARG A 4 7.79 1.97 11.71
N VAL A 5 6.87 2.41 10.85
CA VAL A 5 7.07 2.42 9.40
C VAL A 5 8.15 3.43 9.03
N SER A 6 8.07 4.65 9.54
CA SER A 6 9.07 5.69 9.31
C SER A 6 10.46 5.21 9.74
N HIS A 7 10.61 4.65 10.93
CA HIS A 7 11.90 4.13 11.39
C HIS A 7 12.48 3.07 10.44
N ILE A 8 11.66 2.13 9.96
CA ILE A 8 12.14 1.08 9.06
C ILE A 8 12.46 1.63 7.66
N LEU A 9 11.71 2.63 7.19
CA LEU A 9 11.89 3.21 5.87
C LEU A 9 12.92 4.35 5.83
N SER A 10 13.29 4.93 6.97
CA SER A 10 14.41 5.88 7.09
C SER A 10 15.77 5.20 6.84
N ASP A 11 16.70 5.98 6.31
CA ASP A 11 18.05 5.55 5.92
C ASP A 11 18.11 4.48 4.83
N GLY A 12 19.32 4.19 4.33
CA GLY A 12 19.54 3.29 3.20
C GLY A 12 19.37 3.99 1.85
N THR A 13 19.41 3.20 0.78
CA THR A 13 19.35 3.69 -0.59
C THR A 13 18.11 3.13 -1.26
N HIS A 14 17.24 4.01 -1.76
CA HIS A 14 16.09 3.60 -2.55
C HIS A 14 16.56 2.97 -3.87
N LYS A 15 15.81 1.98 -4.35
CA LYS A 15 16.14 1.24 -5.56
C LYS A 15 14.99 1.40 -6.54
N ALA A 16 15.15 2.35 -7.45
CA ALA A 16 14.26 2.53 -8.58
C ALA A 16 14.84 1.88 -9.86
N ASP A 17 13.95 1.42 -10.74
CA ASP A 17 14.34 0.82 -12.02
C ASP A 17 14.63 1.89 -13.08
N VAL A 18 13.83 2.97 -13.07
CA VAL A 18 13.71 3.91 -14.20
C VAL A 18 13.76 5.36 -13.72
N ALA A 19 14.47 6.22 -14.46
CA ALA A 19 14.36 7.67 -14.33
C ALA A 19 13.36 8.20 -15.36
N VAL A 20 12.30 8.86 -14.91
CA VAL A 20 11.33 9.53 -15.80
C VAL A 20 11.66 11.02 -15.85
N LEU A 21 12.00 11.53 -17.03
CA LEU A 21 12.30 12.95 -17.20
C LEU A 21 11.05 13.81 -16.98
N TYR A 22 11.19 14.86 -16.17
CA TYR A 22 10.24 15.96 -16.11
C TYR A 22 10.84 17.22 -16.74
N SER A 23 10.23 17.68 -17.83
CA SER A 23 10.61 18.89 -18.54
C SER A 23 9.41 19.80 -18.70
N THR A 24 9.63 21.12 -18.59
CA THR A 24 8.61 22.14 -18.85
C THR A 24 8.13 22.12 -20.31
N GLY A 25 8.92 21.54 -21.22
CA GLY A 25 8.55 21.35 -22.63
C GLY A 25 7.33 20.45 -22.85
N ILE A 26 6.93 19.64 -21.85
CA ILE A 26 5.79 18.72 -21.96
C ILE A 26 4.45 19.42 -22.24
N TRP A 27 4.32 20.68 -21.80
CA TRP A 27 3.13 21.50 -22.01
C TRP A 27 2.98 22.00 -23.46
N THR A 28 3.99 21.80 -24.31
CA THR A 28 4.02 22.35 -25.69
C THR A 28 3.47 21.39 -26.77
N ALA A 29 3.15 20.13 -26.43
CA ALA A 29 2.89 19.06 -27.40
C ALA A 29 1.48 18.43 -27.28
N LYS A 30 0.56 18.63 -28.26
CA LYS A 30 -0.77 17.97 -28.26
C LYS A 30 -0.85 16.80 -29.27
N PRO A 31 -1.51 15.67 -28.94
CA PRO A 31 -2.06 15.28 -27.63
C PRO A 31 -0.95 14.84 -26.64
N HIS A 32 -1.06 15.28 -25.39
CA HIS A 32 -0.02 15.12 -24.36
C HIS A 32 -0.05 13.71 -23.76
N THR A 33 1.06 12.97 -23.81
CA THR A 33 1.33 11.92 -22.82
C THR A 33 2.05 12.61 -21.67
N LEU A 34 1.35 12.80 -20.56
CA LEU A 34 1.91 13.53 -19.41
C LEU A 34 2.85 12.63 -18.60
N THR A 35 3.75 13.24 -17.82
CA THR A 35 4.62 12.51 -16.89
C THR A 35 3.79 11.69 -15.89
N GLU A 36 2.62 12.20 -15.50
CA GLU A 36 1.65 11.52 -14.63
C GLU A 36 1.04 10.27 -15.27
N ASP A 37 0.84 10.25 -16.59
CA ASP A 37 0.32 9.08 -17.30
C ASP A 37 1.37 7.95 -17.33
N ILE A 38 2.64 8.32 -17.57
CA ILE A 38 3.79 7.40 -17.49
C ILE A 38 3.92 6.88 -16.06
N ALA A 39 3.94 7.78 -15.08
CA ALA A 39 4.01 7.44 -13.67
C ALA A 39 2.92 6.42 -13.30
N LYS A 40 1.66 6.71 -13.59
CA LYS A 40 0.53 5.80 -13.34
C LYS A 40 0.73 4.45 -14.02
N LEU A 41 1.16 4.44 -15.28
CA LEU A 41 1.39 3.20 -16.04
C LEU A 41 2.49 2.34 -15.40
N LEU A 42 3.62 2.95 -15.01
CA LEU A 42 4.73 2.27 -14.35
C LEU A 42 4.31 1.74 -12.97
N THR A 43 3.67 2.58 -12.14
CA THR A 43 3.21 2.18 -10.80
C THR A 43 2.19 1.04 -10.86
N GLN A 44 1.25 1.06 -11.82
CA GLN A 44 0.25 -0.01 -11.99
C GLN A 44 0.82 -1.33 -12.53
N ASN A 45 2.09 -1.32 -12.95
CA ASN A 45 2.81 -2.50 -13.40
C ASN A 45 4.06 -2.76 -12.56
N GLN A 46 4.13 -2.26 -11.31
CA GLN A 46 5.22 -2.55 -10.38
C GLN A 46 6.62 -2.25 -10.93
N ILE A 47 6.76 -1.18 -11.73
CA ILE A 47 8.06 -0.65 -12.15
C ILE A 47 8.30 0.59 -11.29
N ASP A 48 9.32 0.54 -10.43
CA ASP A 48 9.63 1.66 -9.54
C ASP A 48 10.43 2.73 -10.31
N PHE A 49 10.18 4.00 -10.02
CA PHE A 49 10.77 5.10 -10.77
C PHE A 49 10.87 6.36 -9.93
N ASP A 50 11.81 7.22 -10.32
CA ASP A 50 11.85 8.60 -9.86
C ASP A 50 11.60 9.57 -11.00
N ILE A 51 11.03 10.71 -10.64
CA ILE A 51 10.88 11.83 -11.55
C ILE A 51 12.14 12.69 -11.44
N ILE A 52 12.89 12.80 -12.54
CA ILE A 52 14.12 13.58 -12.60
C ILE A 52 13.84 14.89 -13.35
N PRO A 53 13.89 16.05 -12.68
CA PRO A 53 13.80 17.35 -13.33
C PRO A 53 14.93 17.57 -14.35
N GLU A 54 14.62 18.26 -15.45
CA GLU A 54 15.57 18.57 -16.52
C GLU A 54 16.85 19.26 -16.02
N ASP A 55 16.72 20.30 -15.20
CA ASP A 55 17.84 21.06 -14.65
C ASP A 55 18.73 20.19 -13.76
N TYR A 56 18.11 19.31 -12.97
CA TYR A 56 18.82 18.34 -12.14
C TYR A 56 19.57 17.31 -12.99
N MET A 57 18.94 16.75 -14.03
CA MET A 57 19.59 15.81 -14.96
C MET A 57 20.83 16.43 -15.62
N LEU A 58 20.72 17.69 -16.05
CA LEU A 58 21.81 18.44 -16.66
C LEU A 58 22.98 18.67 -15.68
N ALA A 59 22.68 19.02 -14.44
CA ALA A 59 23.67 19.49 -13.47
C ALA A 59 24.29 18.38 -12.61
N LYS A 60 23.55 17.29 -12.34
CA LYS A 60 23.86 16.35 -11.25
C LYS A 60 23.94 14.88 -11.66
N CYS A 61 23.45 14.51 -12.84
CA CYS A 61 23.49 13.12 -13.26
C CYS A 61 24.66 12.80 -14.22
N SER A 62 25.20 11.60 -14.08
CA SER A 62 26.30 11.03 -14.86
C SER A 62 25.90 9.65 -15.42
N ALA A 63 26.73 9.08 -16.29
CA ALA A 63 26.58 7.69 -16.70
C ALA A 63 27.63 6.82 -16.00
N GLU A 64 27.18 5.75 -15.35
CA GLU A 64 28.06 4.79 -14.66
C GLU A 64 27.56 3.37 -14.92
N ASN A 65 28.44 2.48 -15.39
CA ASN A 65 28.11 1.07 -15.65
C ASN A 65 26.83 0.85 -16.48
N ASN A 66 26.66 1.61 -17.57
CA ASN A 66 25.48 1.60 -18.45
C ASN A 66 24.16 2.01 -17.74
N LYS A 67 24.24 2.74 -16.64
CA LYS A 67 23.10 3.27 -15.88
C LYS A 67 23.21 4.79 -15.77
N LEU A 68 22.07 5.46 -15.60
CA LEU A 68 22.05 6.85 -15.17
C LEU A 68 22.35 6.87 -13.66
N ALA A 69 23.41 7.54 -13.25
CA ALA A 69 23.72 7.77 -11.84
C ALA A 69 23.30 9.20 -11.45
N CYS A 70 22.58 9.34 -10.35
CA CYS A 70 22.21 10.61 -9.77
C CYS A 70 22.48 10.54 -8.26
N GLU A 71 23.53 11.23 -7.80
CA GLU A 71 24.04 11.15 -6.42
C GLU A 71 24.30 9.68 -5.99
N ASN A 72 23.53 9.16 -5.03
CA ASN A 72 23.71 7.80 -4.48
C ASN A 72 22.82 6.74 -5.18
N GLU A 73 22.04 7.14 -6.19
CA GLU A 73 21.07 6.28 -6.85
C GLU A 73 21.42 6.05 -8.32
N THR A 74 20.98 4.91 -8.85
CA THR A 74 21.27 4.52 -10.23
C THR A 74 20.03 3.92 -10.88
N TYR A 75 19.75 4.32 -12.12
CA TYR A 75 18.59 3.90 -12.89
C TYR A 75 19.01 3.11 -14.12
N GLY A 76 18.30 2.01 -14.38
CA GLY A 76 18.57 1.11 -15.51
C GLY A 76 18.13 1.67 -16.86
N ALA A 77 17.28 2.70 -16.88
CA ALA A 77 16.81 3.33 -18.10
C ALA A 77 16.32 4.76 -17.84
N ILE A 78 16.37 5.59 -18.89
CA ILE A 78 15.77 6.92 -18.94
C ILE A 78 14.51 6.84 -19.81
N VAL A 79 13.38 7.29 -19.27
CA VAL A 79 12.12 7.42 -20.01
C VAL A 79 11.80 8.90 -20.18
N ILE A 80 11.62 9.31 -21.43
CA ILE A 80 11.40 10.69 -21.82
C ILE A 80 10.00 10.80 -22.43
N PRO A 81 9.06 11.56 -21.82
CA PRO A 81 7.77 11.83 -22.44
C PRO A 81 7.95 12.53 -23.79
N TYR A 82 6.97 12.45 -24.68
CA TYR A 82 7.05 13.18 -25.95
C TYR A 82 7.19 14.68 -25.70
N LEU A 83 8.26 15.28 -26.23
CA LEU A 83 8.50 16.71 -26.17
C LEU A 83 8.53 17.25 -27.60
N LYS A 84 7.55 18.04 -27.99
CA LYS A 84 7.56 18.68 -29.32
C LYS A 84 8.81 19.54 -29.53
N MET A 85 9.21 20.26 -28.48
CA MET A 85 10.38 21.13 -28.47
C MET A 85 11.29 20.68 -27.33
N MET A 86 12.56 20.41 -27.64
CA MET A 86 13.58 20.02 -26.67
C MET A 86 14.78 20.98 -26.72
N PRO A 87 15.25 21.51 -25.59
CA PRO A 87 16.49 22.30 -25.56
C PRO A 87 17.70 21.50 -26.05
N VAL A 88 18.58 22.13 -26.83
CA VAL A 88 19.80 21.47 -27.34
C VAL A 88 20.69 20.92 -26.24
N ALA A 89 20.78 21.64 -25.11
CA ALA A 89 21.58 21.22 -23.97
C ALA A 89 21.09 19.88 -23.39
N LEU A 90 19.76 19.75 -23.24
CA LEU A 90 19.13 18.51 -22.79
C LEU A 90 19.38 17.37 -23.79
N ARG A 91 19.21 17.62 -25.09
CA ARG A 91 19.46 16.59 -26.10
C ARG A 91 20.90 16.10 -26.11
N ARG A 92 21.88 17.01 -26.05
CA ARG A 92 23.29 16.65 -25.95
C ARG A 92 23.57 15.80 -24.73
N LYS A 93 22.95 16.12 -23.60
CA LYS A 93 23.10 15.34 -22.36
C LYS A 93 22.52 13.93 -22.50
N ILE A 94 21.37 13.80 -23.15
CA ILE A 94 20.77 12.50 -23.47
C ILE A 94 21.68 11.68 -24.39
N ASP A 95 22.25 12.30 -25.43
CA ASP A 95 23.17 11.65 -26.34
C ASP A 95 24.46 11.19 -25.65
N GLU A 96 24.98 11.98 -24.68
CA GLU A 96 26.10 11.57 -23.82
C GLU A 96 25.77 10.28 -23.06
N PHE A 97 24.59 10.21 -22.42
CA PHE A 97 24.15 9.02 -21.69
C PHE A 97 23.93 7.82 -22.62
N ALA A 98 23.30 8.02 -23.77
CA ALA A 98 23.08 6.97 -24.76
C ALA A 98 24.41 6.44 -25.33
N CYS A 99 25.38 7.31 -25.62
CA CYS A 99 26.74 6.91 -26.04
C CYS A 99 27.47 6.13 -24.95
N ALA A 100 27.23 6.43 -23.68
CA ALA A 100 27.76 5.71 -22.53
C ALA A 100 27.02 4.41 -22.21
N GLY A 101 26.05 4.01 -23.05
CA GLY A 101 25.33 2.74 -22.94
C GLY A 101 24.08 2.78 -22.07
N VAL A 102 23.67 3.94 -21.56
CA VAL A 102 22.42 4.08 -20.80
C VAL A 102 21.22 3.93 -21.74
N PRO A 103 20.28 3.01 -21.49
CA PRO A 103 19.08 2.87 -22.30
C PRO A 103 18.18 4.11 -22.20
N VAL A 104 17.84 4.69 -23.35
CA VAL A 104 16.96 5.87 -23.45
C VAL A 104 15.73 5.55 -24.29
N TYR A 105 14.55 5.75 -23.70
CA TYR A 105 13.26 5.52 -24.33
C TYR A 105 12.48 6.83 -24.48
N PHE A 106 12.24 7.23 -25.73
CA PHE A 106 11.34 8.33 -26.06
C PHE A 106 9.93 7.79 -26.25
N ILE A 107 8.96 8.37 -25.54
CA ILE A 107 7.56 7.96 -25.63
C ILE A 107 6.89 8.62 -26.82
N ASP A 108 6.25 7.82 -27.67
CA ASP A 108 5.46 8.19 -28.85
C ASP A 108 6.19 8.96 -29.98
N GLY A 109 7.38 9.52 -29.74
CA GLY A 109 8.18 10.20 -30.76
C GLY A 109 9.47 10.82 -30.21
N GLN A 110 10.43 11.05 -31.11
CA GLN A 110 11.56 11.96 -30.88
C GLN A 110 11.07 13.42 -30.91
N PRO A 111 11.83 14.39 -30.38
CA PRO A 111 11.44 15.79 -30.48
C PRO A 111 11.36 16.28 -31.93
N ASP A 112 10.37 17.13 -32.23
CA ASP A 112 10.17 17.67 -33.59
C ASP A 112 11.20 18.76 -33.93
N MET A 113 11.64 19.52 -32.92
CA MET A 113 12.56 20.64 -33.12
C MET A 113 13.39 21.00 -31.88
N TYR A 114 14.52 21.66 -32.14
CA TYR A 114 15.44 22.20 -31.16
C TYR A 114 15.40 23.74 -31.23
N PRO A 115 14.81 24.46 -30.24
CA PRO A 115 14.50 25.89 -30.36
C PRO A 115 15.71 26.80 -30.61
N GLU A 116 16.89 26.40 -30.14
CA GLU A 116 18.13 27.19 -30.23
C GLU A 116 18.90 26.99 -31.53
N LEU A 117 18.41 26.13 -32.44
CA LEU A 117 19.08 25.82 -33.72
C LEU A 117 18.18 26.15 -34.91
N ASN A 118 18.79 26.80 -35.91
CA ASN A 118 18.19 27.06 -37.22
C ASN A 118 18.57 25.99 -38.27
N GLU A 119 19.42 25.03 -37.91
CA GLU A 119 19.96 23.98 -38.79
C GLU A 119 19.72 22.59 -38.18
N SER A 120 20.03 21.54 -38.95
CA SER A 120 19.91 20.15 -38.49
C SER A 120 20.86 19.85 -37.33
N PHE A 121 20.31 19.28 -36.24
CA PHE A 121 21.09 18.78 -35.12
C PHE A 121 21.54 17.34 -35.37
N GLU A 122 22.84 17.06 -35.26
CA GLU A 122 23.37 15.70 -35.38
C GLU A 122 23.20 14.94 -34.06
N GLU A 123 22.25 14.01 -34.07
CA GLU A 123 21.92 13.13 -32.96
C GLU A 123 22.95 12.00 -32.80
N LYS A 124 23.39 11.75 -31.56
CA LYS A 124 24.39 10.71 -31.23
C LYS A 124 23.86 9.70 -30.22
N GLY A 125 24.46 8.51 -30.21
CA GLY A 125 24.03 7.41 -29.35
C GLY A 125 22.77 6.70 -29.86
N THR A 126 22.44 5.55 -29.28
CA THR A 126 21.26 4.77 -29.66
C THR A 126 20.12 5.06 -28.69
N THR A 127 19.09 5.74 -29.16
CA THR A 127 17.83 5.96 -28.43
C THR A 127 16.69 5.17 -29.11
N VAL A 128 15.65 4.83 -28.35
CA VAL A 128 14.55 3.99 -28.85
C VAL A 128 13.23 4.73 -28.68
N THR A 129 12.47 4.86 -29.76
CA THR A 129 11.10 5.35 -29.70
C THR A 129 10.14 4.21 -29.35
N VAL A 130 9.33 4.39 -28.32
CA VAL A 130 8.39 3.38 -27.81
C VAL A 130 7.00 3.99 -27.72
N LYS A 131 5.98 3.27 -28.21
CA LYS A 131 4.59 3.70 -28.01
C LYS A 131 4.23 3.61 -26.53
N PHE A 132 3.49 4.58 -26.01
CA PHE A 132 3.10 4.63 -24.59
C PHE A 132 2.55 3.28 -24.08
N LYS A 133 1.65 2.65 -24.84
CA LYS A 133 1.03 1.35 -24.50
C LYS A 133 2.01 0.18 -24.38
N ASP A 134 3.17 0.26 -25.03
CA ASP A 134 4.15 -0.82 -25.14
C ASP A 134 5.30 -0.64 -24.14
N LEU A 135 5.38 0.52 -23.46
CA LEU A 135 6.46 0.90 -22.56
C LEU A 135 6.79 -0.17 -21.50
N THR A 136 5.78 -0.64 -20.78
CA THR A 136 5.99 -1.62 -19.69
C THR A 136 6.50 -2.96 -20.19
N ASN A 137 6.07 -3.38 -21.39
CA ASN A 137 6.56 -4.60 -22.02
C ASN A 137 8.02 -4.46 -22.47
N VAL A 138 8.39 -3.30 -23.03
CA VAL A 138 9.77 -3.00 -23.44
C VAL A 138 10.70 -2.98 -22.23
N LEU A 139 10.33 -2.25 -21.16
CA LEU A 139 11.12 -2.19 -19.93
C LEU A 139 11.34 -3.58 -19.32
N ARG A 140 10.28 -4.40 -19.24
CA ARG A 140 10.36 -5.78 -18.73
C ARG A 140 11.26 -6.66 -19.58
N LYS A 141 11.08 -6.63 -20.91
CA LYS A 141 11.87 -7.45 -21.84
C LYS A 141 13.36 -7.14 -21.76
N ASN A 142 13.71 -5.88 -21.50
CA ASN A 142 15.09 -5.41 -21.42
C ASN A 142 15.66 -5.45 -19.99
N GLY A 143 14.94 -6.05 -19.03
CA GLY A 143 15.45 -6.25 -17.67
C GLY A 143 15.45 -4.99 -16.78
N HIS A 144 14.70 -3.95 -17.15
CA HIS A 144 14.54 -2.72 -16.36
C HIS A 144 13.36 -2.83 -15.37
N VAL A 145 13.18 -4.02 -14.78
CA VAL A 145 12.17 -4.27 -13.74
C VAL A 145 12.75 -5.24 -12.72
N HIS A 146 12.99 -4.76 -11.50
CA HIS A 146 13.58 -5.58 -10.45
C HIS A 146 12.55 -6.46 -9.74
N LEU A 147 11.26 -6.10 -9.74
CA LEU A 147 10.20 -6.83 -9.05
C LEU A 147 9.07 -7.24 -10.00
N THR A 148 8.72 -8.52 -9.97
CA THR A 148 7.55 -9.03 -10.69
C THR A 148 6.65 -9.83 -9.77
N LEU A 149 5.38 -9.46 -9.72
CA LEU A 149 4.37 -10.21 -8.99
C LEU A 149 3.93 -11.42 -9.82
N SER A 150 3.66 -12.56 -9.16
CA SER A 150 3.12 -13.75 -9.84
C SER A 150 1.74 -13.54 -10.46
N LYS A 151 1.02 -12.48 -10.08
CA LYS A 151 -0.29 -12.09 -10.58
C LYS A 151 -0.39 -10.57 -10.64
N LYS A 152 -1.05 -10.03 -11.66
CA LYS A 152 -1.22 -8.59 -11.85
C LYS A 152 -2.20 -8.01 -10.81
N TYR A 153 -1.73 -7.01 -10.07
CA TYR A 153 -2.53 -6.22 -9.13
C TYR A 153 -2.21 -4.72 -9.32
N PRO A 154 -2.99 -3.98 -10.13
CA PRO A 154 -2.67 -2.58 -10.47
C PRO A 154 -2.65 -1.60 -9.30
N HIS A 155 -3.35 -1.94 -8.21
CA HIS A 155 -3.44 -1.14 -6.99
C HIS A 155 -2.49 -1.59 -5.88
N VAL A 156 -1.67 -2.62 -6.12
CA VAL A 156 -0.58 -2.95 -5.20
C VAL A 156 0.60 -2.04 -5.52
N ARG A 157 0.92 -1.17 -4.57
CA ARG A 157 2.14 -0.37 -4.56
C ARG A 157 3.23 -1.09 -3.83
N TYR A 158 4.46 -0.79 -4.20
CA TYR A 158 5.58 -1.11 -3.34
C TYR A 158 6.61 0.02 -3.35
N TYR A 159 7.45 0.00 -2.33
CA TYR A 159 8.67 0.79 -2.22
C TYR A 159 9.80 -0.18 -1.88
N HIS A 160 10.97 -0.04 -2.53
CA HIS A 160 12.13 -0.90 -2.29
C HIS A 160 13.35 -0.09 -1.90
N LYS A 161 13.99 -0.44 -0.79
CA LYS A 161 15.31 0.06 -0.45
C LYS A 161 16.28 -1.03 -0.03
N GLU A 162 17.55 -0.71 -0.11
CA GLU A 162 18.63 -1.51 0.43
C GLU A 162 19.19 -0.83 1.69
N ASN A 163 19.37 -1.60 2.76
CA ASN A 163 19.97 -1.11 4.00
C ASN A 163 20.85 -2.19 4.62
N GLY A 164 22.15 -1.91 4.79
CA GLY A 164 23.10 -2.84 5.42
C GLY A 164 23.17 -4.21 4.75
N GLY A 165 23.02 -4.27 3.42
CA GLY A 165 23.00 -5.52 2.64
C GLY A 165 21.69 -6.32 2.70
N SER A 166 20.67 -5.82 3.41
CA SER A 166 19.32 -6.38 3.38
C SER A 166 18.43 -5.56 2.45
N ASN A 167 17.47 -6.23 1.80
CA ASN A 167 16.44 -5.55 1.03
C ASN A 167 15.19 -5.38 1.88
N VAL A 168 14.62 -4.18 1.86
CA VAL A 168 13.39 -3.84 2.55
C VAL A 168 12.37 -3.40 1.52
N PHE A 169 11.27 -4.12 1.44
CA PHE A 169 10.12 -3.76 0.61
C PHE A 169 8.96 -3.36 1.52
N MET A 170 8.28 -2.26 1.23
CA MET A 170 6.95 -2.01 1.78
C MET A 170 5.94 -2.22 0.67
N PHE A 171 4.97 -3.11 0.88
CA PHE A 171 3.83 -3.25 -0.02
C PHE A 171 2.59 -2.61 0.60
N LEU A 172 1.77 -1.98 -0.23
CA LEU A 172 0.49 -1.41 0.13
C LEU A 172 -0.55 -1.83 -0.90
N ASN A 173 -1.67 -2.37 -0.44
CA ASN A 173 -2.83 -2.58 -1.30
C ASN A 173 -3.73 -1.34 -1.24
N GLU A 174 -3.67 -0.47 -2.25
CA GLU A 174 -4.54 0.71 -2.36
C GLU A 174 -5.96 0.36 -2.79
N ASP A 175 -6.23 -0.89 -3.18
CA ASP A 175 -7.59 -1.31 -3.49
C ASP A 175 -8.44 -1.28 -2.21
N GLU A 176 -9.68 -0.85 -2.35
CA GLU A 176 -10.62 -0.77 -1.23
C GLU A 176 -11.43 -2.06 -1.02
N THR A 177 -11.42 -2.96 -2.00
CA THR A 177 -12.32 -4.12 -2.07
C THR A 177 -11.64 -5.42 -2.47
N VAL A 178 -10.56 -5.36 -3.24
CA VAL A 178 -9.89 -6.53 -3.79
C VAL A 178 -8.73 -6.94 -2.90
N LEU A 179 -8.77 -8.19 -2.43
CA LEU A 179 -7.65 -8.84 -1.78
C LEU A 179 -6.53 -9.15 -2.79
N ALA A 180 -5.30 -8.82 -2.44
CA ALA A 180 -4.12 -9.15 -3.22
C ALA A 180 -3.42 -10.39 -2.66
N ASP A 181 -3.26 -11.44 -3.45
CA ASP A 181 -2.54 -12.67 -3.11
C ASP A 181 -1.59 -13.03 -4.24
N PHE A 182 -0.30 -12.83 -4.00
CA PHE A 182 0.74 -12.95 -5.00
C PHE A 182 2.03 -13.50 -4.39
N THR A 183 2.98 -13.85 -5.25
CA THR A 183 4.33 -14.26 -4.88
C THR A 183 5.32 -13.28 -5.48
N ILE A 184 6.37 -12.95 -4.72
CA ILE A 184 7.52 -12.19 -5.21
C ILE A 184 8.78 -13.08 -5.23
N PRO A 185 9.69 -12.88 -6.20
CA PRO A 185 10.99 -13.54 -6.19
C PRO A 185 11.75 -13.27 -4.90
N CYS A 186 12.31 -14.32 -4.32
CA CYS A 186 13.14 -14.23 -3.12
C CYS A 186 13.97 -15.51 -3.03
N GLU A 187 15.28 -15.39 -3.17
CA GLU A 187 16.23 -16.51 -3.06
C GLU A 187 16.68 -16.71 -1.60
N ASP A 188 16.88 -15.60 -0.89
CA ASP A 188 17.28 -15.58 0.52
C ASP A 188 16.13 -15.97 1.48
N ASP A 189 16.40 -15.87 2.78
CA ASP A 189 15.35 -15.85 3.78
C ASP A 189 14.64 -14.49 3.82
N ALA A 190 13.40 -14.52 4.28
CA ALA A 190 12.55 -13.35 4.36
C ALA A 190 11.71 -13.36 5.64
N LEU A 191 11.36 -12.15 6.09
CA LEU A 191 10.40 -11.90 7.15
C LEU A 191 9.32 -10.94 6.67
N LEU A 192 8.08 -11.22 7.08
CA LEU A 192 6.97 -10.28 7.01
C LEU A 192 6.90 -9.53 8.34
N TYR A 193 6.94 -8.21 8.29
CA TYR A 193 6.75 -7.35 9.44
C TYR A 193 5.41 -6.61 9.34
N ASP A 194 4.51 -6.96 10.26
CA ASP A 194 3.26 -6.27 10.49
C ASP A 194 3.53 -5.08 11.42
N ALA A 195 3.65 -3.89 10.83
CA ALA A 195 3.90 -2.65 11.55
C ALA A 195 2.69 -2.19 12.39
N TYR A 196 1.49 -2.72 12.14
CA TYR A 196 0.29 -2.43 12.92
C TYR A 196 0.33 -3.19 14.25
N GLU A 197 0.55 -4.51 14.18
CA GLU A 197 0.63 -5.38 15.37
C GLU A 197 2.02 -5.40 16.02
N ASN A 198 3.04 -4.83 15.35
CA ASN A 198 4.45 -4.87 15.75
C ASN A 198 4.97 -6.31 15.89
N ARG A 199 4.72 -7.14 14.87
CA ARG A 199 5.08 -8.56 14.88
C ARG A 199 5.78 -8.96 13.59
N ILE A 200 6.74 -9.86 13.72
CA ILE A 200 7.42 -10.49 12.59
C ILE A 200 6.92 -11.92 12.39
N TYR A 201 6.88 -12.35 11.13
CA TYR A 201 6.43 -13.67 10.72
C TYR A 201 7.29 -14.22 9.60
N LYS A 202 7.40 -15.54 9.53
CA LYS A 202 8.00 -16.24 8.40
C LYS A 202 6.96 -16.43 7.29
N PRO A 203 7.19 -15.89 6.07
CA PRO A 203 6.28 -16.11 4.95
C PRO A 203 6.30 -17.57 4.48
N GLN A 204 5.23 -17.99 3.82
CA GLN A 204 5.21 -19.25 3.09
C GLN A 204 6.15 -19.16 1.87
N LYS A 205 7.19 -20.01 1.82
CA LYS A 205 8.00 -20.21 0.62
C LYS A 205 7.21 -20.99 -0.44
N ARG A 206 7.30 -20.55 -1.69
CA ARG A 206 6.76 -21.20 -2.90
C ARG A 206 7.90 -21.40 -3.89
N LYS A 207 7.67 -22.16 -4.97
CA LYS A 207 8.71 -22.46 -5.98
C LYS A 207 9.38 -21.20 -6.56
N SER A 208 8.64 -20.09 -6.67
CA SER A 208 9.08 -18.84 -7.29
C SER A 208 9.35 -17.70 -6.29
N GLY A 209 9.57 -18.01 -5.00
CA GLY A 209 9.88 -17.04 -3.95
C GLY A 209 8.92 -17.10 -2.76
N ILE A 210 8.44 -15.96 -2.26
CA ILE A 210 7.61 -15.89 -1.04
C ILE A 210 6.20 -15.36 -1.32
N ARG A 211 5.20 -15.93 -0.65
CA ARG A 211 3.81 -15.50 -0.77
C ARG A 211 3.54 -14.27 0.10
N ILE A 212 2.85 -13.29 -0.46
CA ILE A 212 2.33 -12.11 0.22
C ILE A 212 0.81 -12.07 -0.01
N LYS A 213 0.07 -11.85 1.08
CA LYS A 213 -1.38 -11.66 1.05
C LYS A 213 -1.72 -10.37 1.77
N LEU A 214 -2.40 -9.46 1.07
CA LEU A 214 -2.76 -8.13 1.55
C LEU A 214 -4.25 -7.91 1.40
N GLU A 215 -4.90 -7.72 2.54
CA GLU A 215 -6.27 -7.24 2.58
C GLU A 215 -6.37 -5.82 1.99
N PRO A 216 -7.56 -5.39 1.54
CA PRO A 216 -7.77 -4.03 1.07
C PRO A 216 -7.29 -2.98 2.06
N SER A 217 -6.60 -1.95 1.56
CA SER A 217 -6.03 -0.85 2.36
C SER A 217 -4.98 -1.25 3.40
N CYS A 218 -4.46 -2.49 3.33
CA CYS A 218 -3.40 -2.96 4.24
C CYS A 218 -2.01 -2.87 3.62
N SER A 219 -1.02 -2.75 4.50
CA SER A 219 0.39 -2.78 4.15
C SER A 219 1.13 -3.90 4.87
N ILE A 220 2.24 -4.34 4.30
CA ILE A 220 3.20 -5.23 4.96
C ILE A 220 4.60 -4.81 4.57
N ILE A 221 5.54 -4.90 5.51
CA ILE A 221 6.95 -4.76 5.21
C ILE A 221 7.55 -6.15 5.03
N VAL A 222 8.38 -6.33 4.01
CA VAL A 222 9.12 -7.53 3.74
C VAL A 222 10.60 -7.21 3.86
N VAL A 223 11.31 -7.95 4.71
CA VAL A 223 12.76 -7.85 4.83
C VAL A 223 13.36 -9.13 4.31
N THR A 224 14.25 -9.03 3.31
CA THR A 224 15.00 -10.18 2.79
C THR A 224 16.48 -10.00 3.05
N GLY A 225 17.16 -11.10 3.39
CA GLY A 225 18.58 -11.08 3.74
C GLY A 225 19.02 -12.36 4.41
N LYS A 226 20.26 -12.35 4.89
CA LYS A 226 20.87 -13.46 5.62
C LYS A 226 20.68 -13.29 7.13
N ASP A 227 20.74 -14.40 7.86
CA ASP A 227 20.74 -14.43 9.33
C ASP A 227 19.54 -13.74 10.01
N LEU A 228 18.35 -13.84 9.39
CA LEU A 228 17.12 -13.27 9.94
C LEU A 228 16.67 -14.02 11.21
N PRO A 229 16.07 -13.31 12.19
CA PRO A 229 15.61 -13.93 13.43
C PRO A 229 14.50 -14.96 13.21
N LYS A 230 14.39 -15.92 14.14
CA LYS A 230 13.29 -16.89 14.12
C LYS A 230 11.96 -16.20 14.36
N ALA A 231 10.96 -16.57 13.58
CA ALA A 231 9.60 -16.04 13.68
C ALA A 231 8.56 -17.16 13.47
N PRO A 232 7.35 -17.05 14.03
CA PRO A 232 6.24 -17.95 13.73
C PRO A 232 5.82 -17.85 12.26
N ALA A 233 5.20 -18.89 11.71
CA ALA A 233 4.64 -18.83 10.36
C ALA A 233 3.55 -17.76 10.25
N TYR A 234 3.48 -17.06 9.12
CA TYR A 234 2.41 -16.11 8.85
C TYR A 234 1.09 -16.87 8.60
N GLU A 235 0.01 -16.38 9.20
CA GLU A 235 -1.32 -16.94 9.00
C GLU A 235 -2.01 -16.28 7.80
N TYR A 236 -2.11 -17.01 6.69
CA TYR A 236 -2.72 -16.53 5.45
C TYR A 236 -4.25 -16.63 5.46
N GLY A 237 -4.84 -17.28 6.45
CA GLY A 237 -6.28 -17.45 6.57
C GLY A 237 -6.88 -18.42 5.57
N ASP A 238 -6.10 -19.40 5.11
CA ASP A 238 -6.55 -20.43 4.16
C ASP A 238 -7.24 -21.62 4.85
N LYS A 239 -7.25 -21.64 6.19
CA LYS A 239 -7.83 -22.71 7.01
C LYS A 239 -9.05 -22.24 7.78
N GLY A 240 -9.99 -23.15 7.95
CA GLY A 240 -11.28 -22.88 8.59
C GLY A 240 -12.19 -22.02 7.71
N GLU A 241 -13.45 -21.92 8.12
CA GLU A 241 -14.45 -21.10 7.44
C GLU A 241 -14.91 -19.98 8.37
N TRP A 242 -15.28 -18.84 7.77
CA TRP A 242 -15.93 -17.76 8.50
C TRP A 242 -17.40 -18.10 8.70
N ILE A 243 -17.80 -18.25 9.96
CA ILE A 243 -19.16 -18.55 10.38
C ILE A 243 -19.75 -17.30 11.03
N ASP A 244 -20.96 -16.92 10.63
CA ASP A 244 -21.68 -15.83 11.25
C ASP A 244 -22.03 -16.17 12.71
N ILE A 245 -21.85 -15.22 13.61
CA ILE A 245 -22.26 -15.36 15.01
C ILE A 245 -23.74 -14.97 15.11
N ASP A 246 -24.61 -15.97 15.27
CA ASP A 246 -26.03 -15.77 15.60
C ASP A 246 -26.20 -15.66 17.12
N THR A 247 -26.13 -14.42 17.61
CA THR A 247 -26.33 -14.07 19.02
C THR A 247 -27.10 -12.76 19.14
N GLU A 248 -27.62 -12.50 20.33
CA GLU A 248 -28.20 -11.19 20.66
C GLU A 248 -27.10 -10.28 21.21
N TYR A 249 -27.04 -9.06 20.68
CA TYR A 249 -26.12 -8.01 21.07
C TYR A 249 -26.86 -7.01 21.95
N THR A 250 -26.31 -6.71 23.12
CA THR A 250 -26.71 -5.54 23.90
C THR A 250 -25.90 -4.35 23.39
N VAL A 251 -26.59 -3.30 22.94
CA VAL A 251 -26.00 -2.08 22.43
C VAL A 251 -26.22 -0.97 23.44
N SER A 252 -25.15 -0.33 23.86
CA SER A 252 -25.16 0.79 24.82
C SER A 252 -24.40 1.98 24.26
N VAL A 253 -24.79 3.19 24.63
CA VAL A 253 -24.14 4.43 24.16
C VAL A 253 -23.61 5.24 25.34
N CYS A 254 -22.42 5.80 25.19
CA CYS A 254 -21.89 6.83 26.07
C CYS A 254 -21.74 8.14 25.31
N ASP A 255 -22.39 9.19 25.80
CA ASP A 255 -22.34 10.52 25.20
C ASP A 255 -20.97 11.19 25.43
N PHE A 256 -20.64 12.15 24.56
CA PHE A 256 -19.46 12.99 24.69
C PHE A 256 -19.42 13.72 26.05
N GLY A 257 -18.28 13.65 26.73
CA GLY A 257 -18.08 14.25 28.05
C GLY A 257 -18.77 13.51 29.21
N LYS A 258 -19.36 12.33 28.95
CA LYS A 258 -19.89 11.43 29.98
C LYS A 258 -18.98 10.20 30.12
N THR A 259 -19.20 9.45 31.19
CA THR A 259 -18.48 8.21 31.51
C THR A 259 -19.41 7.01 31.65
N GLU A 260 -20.73 7.25 31.66
CA GLU A 260 -21.74 6.23 31.89
C GLU A 260 -22.34 5.78 30.55
N TYR A 261 -22.37 4.47 30.35
CA TYR A 261 -23.06 3.84 29.22
C TYR A 261 -24.53 3.64 29.57
N LYS A 262 -25.41 4.04 28.67
CA LYS A 262 -26.85 3.76 28.76
C LYS A 262 -27.21 2.68 27.77
N GLU A 263 -27.89 1.63 28.22
CA GLU A 263 -28.44 0.61 27.34
C GLU A 263 -29.40 1.30 26.34
N PHE A 264 -29.21 0.98 25.07
CA PHE A 264 -29.96 1.57 23.97
C PHE A 264 -30.96 0.56 23.42
N TRP A 265 -30.51 -0.61 22.97
CA TRP A 265 -31.38 -1.73 22.60
C TRP A 265 -30.65 -3.08 22.64
N LYS A 266 -31.43 -4.15 22.52
CA LYS A 266 -30.95 -5.50 22.21
C LYS A 266 -31.36 -5.88 20.79
N THR A 267 -30.45 -6.47 20.03
CA THR A 267 -30.69 -6.80 18.62
C THR A 267 -29.89 -8.02 18.17
N LYS A 268 -30.39 -8.75 17.19
CA LYS A 268 -29.61 -9.76 16.45
C LYS A 268 -28.98 -9.21 15.16
N VAL A 269 -29.41 -8.02 14.72
CA VAL A 269 -29.00 -7.41 13.46
C VAL A 269 -28.27 -6.09 13.75
N LEU A 270 -27.05 -5.97 13.23
CA LEU A 270 -26.20 -4.80 13.45
C LEU A 270 -26.26 -3.88 12.23
N ASN A 271 -26.91 -2.73 12.40
CA ASN A 271 -27.06 -1.70 11.37
C ASN A 271 -26.30 -0.41 11.72
N GLY A 272 -25.42 -0.46 12.72
CA GLY A 272 -24.85 0.73 13.35
C GLY A 272 -25.85 1.48 14.23
N VAL A 273 -25.44 2.65 14.70
CA VAL A 273 -26.28 3.62 15.43
C VAL A 273 -26.24 4.92 14.66
N THR A 274 -27.40 5.41 14.24
CA THR A 274 -27.49 6.61 13.43
C THR A 274 -27.34 7.87 14.29
N PRO A 275 -26.89 8.99 13.69
CA PRO A 275 -26.82 10.28 14.38
C PRO A 275 -28.17 10.78 14.89
N THR A 276 -29.28 10.41 14.26
CA THR A 276 -30.63 10.78 14.71
C THR A 276 -31.00 10.02 15.98
N GLU A 277 -30.55 8.77 16.10
CA GLU A 277 -30.80 7.93 17.27
C GLU A 277 -29.93 8.35 18.46
N ALA A 278 -28.64 8.63 18.23
CA ALA A 278 -27.70 8.99 19.29
C ALA A 278 -26.79 10.18 18.87
N PRO A 279 -27.32 11.41 18.83
CA PRO A 279 -26.62 12.58 18.26
C PRO A 279 -25.37 13.01 19.03
N ASN A 280 -25.26 12.65 20.31
CA ASN A 280 -24.13 13.01 21.17
C ASN A 280 -23.22 11.82 21.48
N ALA A 281 -23.40 10.68 20.82
CA ALA A 281 -22.58 9.50 21.06
C ALA A 281 -21.09 9.82 20.86
N ALA A 282 -20.27 9.39 21.81
CA ALA A 282 -18.81 9.33 21.66
C ALA A 282 -18.32 7.88 21.60
N TYR A 283 -19.04 6.97 22.28
CA TYR A 283 -18.76 5.55 22.26
C TYR A 283 -20.05 4.77 22.07
N ILE A 284 -19.99 3.71 21.27
CA ILE A 284 -21.04 2.70 21.14
C ILE A 284 -20.45 1.36 21.58
N ARG A 285 -21.02 0.78 22.62
CA ARG A 285 -20.61 -0.51 23.17
C ARG A 285 -21.52 -1.62 22.66
N TYR A 286 -20.92 -2.70 22.20
CA TYR A 286 -21.58 -3.95 21.84
C TYR A 286 -21.14 -5.05 22.81
N GLU A 287 -22.09 -5.66 23.49
CA GLU A 287 -21.85 -6.75 24.44
C GLU A 287 -22.61 -8.01 24.00
N PHE A 288 -21.90 -9.13 23.96
CA PHE A 288 -22.46 -10.43 23.59
C PHE A 288 -21.60 -11.56 24.15
N THR A 289 -22.06 -12.79 24.00
CA THR A 289 -21.32 -13.97 24.44
C THR A 289 -20.93 -14.86 23.27
N LEU A 290 -19.77 -15.49 23.40
CA LEU A 290 -19.35 -16.58 22.54
C LEU A 290 -19.32 -17.89 23.34
N PRO A 291 -19.75 -19.01 22.74
CA PRO A 291 -19.62 -20.31 23.39
C PRO A 291 -18.14 -20.67 23.57
N GLN A 292 -17.90 -21.71 24.36
CA GLN A 292 -16.59 -22.34 24.43
C GLN A 292 -16.14 -22.76 23.02
N ASN A 293 -14.85 -22.56 22.73
CA ASN A 293 -14.23 -23.06 21.52
C ASN A 293 -12.85 -23.64 21.85
N SER A 294 -12.65 -24.93 21.58
CA SER A 294 -11.42 -25.67 21.88
C SER A 294 -10.40 -25.66 20.74
N LYS A 295 -10.68 -24.93 19.65
CA LYS A 295 -9.76 -24.80 18.52
C LYS A 295 -8.53 -23.99 18.91
N LYS A 296 -7.39 -24.30 18.27
CA LYS A 296 -6.11 -23.66 18.58
C LYS A 296 -5.99 -22.27 17.98
N HIS A 297 -6.67 -22.04 16.87
CA HIS A 297 -6.66 -20.77 16.16
C HIS A 297 -8.08 -20.26 16.06
N ILE A 298 -8.33 -19.07 16.59
CA ILE A 298 -9.67 -18.47 16.65
C ILE A 298 -9.53 -16.98 16.34
N PHE A 299 -10.26 -16.55 15.31
CA PHE A 299 -10.27 -15.18 14.83
C PHE A 299 -11.68 -14.63 14.85
N LEU A 300 -11.81 -13.35 15.20
CA LEU A 300 -13.05 -12.60 15.18
C LEU A 300 -12.97 -11.51 14.11
N ASP A 301 -14.00 -11.40 13.27
CA ASP A 301 -14.17 -10.32 12.30
C ASP A 301 -15.41 -9.52 12.70
N LEU A 302 -15.21 -8.24 13.02
CA LEU A 302 -16.31 -7.33 13.38
C LEU A 302 -17.09 -6.82 12.16
N GLY A 303 -16.68 -7.16 10.94
CA GLY A 303 -17.28 -6.66 9.71
C GLY A 303 -16.94 -5.19 9.48
N ARG A 304 -17.95 -4.38 9.16
CA ARG A 304 -17.78 -2.94 8.92
C ARG A 304 -17.94 -2.18 10.22
N VAL A 305 -16.94 -1.40 10.61
CA VAL A 305 -16.99 -0.54 11.80
C VAL A 305 -16.81 0.93 11.41
N GLY A 306 -17.71 1.78 11.90
CA GLY A 306 -17.64 3.24 11.85
C GLY A 306 -17.34 3.81 13.25
N GLU A 307 -16.10 4.13 13.63
CA GLU A 307 -14.89 4.16 12.78
C GLU A 307 -13.70 3.40 13.36
N THR A 308 -13.68 3.13 14.67
CA THR A 308 -12.61 2.33 15.30
C THR A 308 -13.25 1.29 16.20
N ALA A 309 -12.56 0.18 16.46
CA ALA A 309 -13.03 -0.85 17.39
C ALA A 309 -11.94 -1.19 18.40
N GLU A 310 -12.32 -1.22 19.66
CA GLU A 310 -11.51 -1.79 20.72
C GLU A 310 -12.22 -3.02 21.28
N LEU A 311 -11.48 -4.13 21.43
CA LEU A 311 -12.03 -5.43 21.79
C LEU A 311 -11.54 -5.86 23.16
N TRP A 312 -12.46 -6.36 23.98
CA TRP A 312 -12.19 -7.06 25.24
C TRP A 312 -12.86 -8.43 25.24
N ILE A 313 -12.20 -9.38 25.89
CA ILE A 313 -12.72 -10.72 26.13
C ILE A 313 -12.56 -11.02 27.61
N ASN A 314 -13.66 -11.37 28.28
CA ASN A 314 -13.69 -11.66 29.72
C ASN A 314 -13.07 -10.54 30.58
N GLY A 315 -13.26 -9.28 30.16
CA GLY A 315 -12.68 -8.11 30.81
C GLY A 315 -11.21 -7.83 30.46
N GLU A 316 -10.53 -8.72 29.73
CA GLU A 316 -9.15 -8.50 29.29
C GLU A 316 -9.12 -7.81 27.92
N ARG A 317 -8.35 -6.72 27.82
CA ARG A 317 -8.17 -5.96 26.58
C ARG A 317 -7.36 -6.75 25.56
N ILE A 318 -7.91 -6.91 24.35
CA ILE A 318 -7.25 -7.59 23.22
C ILE A 318 -6.46 -6.59 22.37
N GLY A 319 -7.08 -5.45 22.02
CA GLY A 319 -6.43 -4.42 21.22
C GLY A 319 -7.43 -3.52 20.49
N THR A 320 -6.88 -2.61 19.67
CA THR A 320 -7.64 -1.61 18.92
C THR A 320 -7.36 -1.73 17.43
N LYS A 321 -8.41 -1.64 16.62
CA LYS A 321 -8.37 -1.51 15.15
C LYS A 321 -8.96 -0.15 14.76
N ILE A 322 -8.19 0.64 14.02
CA ILE A 322 -8.62 1.97 13.52
C ILE A 322 -8.89 1.98 12.02
N THR A 323 -8.72 0.83 11.36
CA THR A 323 -8.95 0.66 9.93
C THR A 323 -9.26 -0.81 9.64
N LYS A 324 -9.88 -1.06 8.50
CA LYS A 324 -10.16 -2.41 7.99
C LYS A 324 -8.84 -3.18 7.71
N PRO A 325 -8.86 -4.51 7.82
CA PRO A 325 -9.92 -5.34 8.37
C PRO A 325 -9.97 -5.28 9.91
N TYR A 326 -11.18 -5.33 10.47
CA TYR A 326 -11.41 -5.39 11.93
C TYR A 326 -11.28 -6.82 12.45
N HIS A 327 -10.16 -7.47 12.11
CA HIS A 327 -9.84 -8.85 12.46
C HIS A 327 -8.99 -8.91 13.73
N PHE A 328 -9.39 -9.75 14.67
CA PHE A 328 -8.69 -9.97 15.93
C PHE A 328 -8.32 -11.45 16.08
N ASP A 329 -7.06 -11.71 16.44
CA ASP A 329 -6.63 -13.03 16.91
C ASP A 329 -6.98 -13.18 18.39
N ILE A 330 -7.95 -14.04 18.68
CA ILE A 330 -8.49 -14.29 20.02
C ILE A 330 -8.11 -15.68 20.55
N SER A 331 -7.20 -16.37 19.85
CA SER A 331 -6.84 -17.78 20.07
C SER A 331 -6.40 -18.09 21.50
N LYS A 332 -5.78 -17.13 22.20
CA LYS A 332 -5.20 -17.32 23.55
C LYS A 332 -6.07 -16.75 24.68
N LYS A 333 -7.31 -16.35 24.38
CA LYS A 333 -8.10 -15.48 25.26
C LYS A 333 -9.49 -16.02 25.58
N LEU A 334 -9.94 -17.02 24.84
CA LEU A 334 -11.16 -17.73 25.16
C LEU A 334 -10.90 -18.73 26.30
N SER A 335 -11.78 -18.70 27.29
CA SER A 335 -11.90 -19.69 28.35
C SER A 335 -12.59 -20.95 27.83
N GLU A 336 -12.49 -22.02 28.61
CA GLU A 336 -13.23 -23.28 28.40
C GLU A 336 -14.74 -23.15 28.72
N THR A 337 -15.23 -21.96 29.02
CA THR A 337 -16.64 -21.71 29.31
C THR A 337 -17.22 -20.69 28.33
N VAL A 338 -18.36 -20.09 28.68
CA VAL A 338 -18.90 -18.94 27.96
C VAL A 338 -17.94 -17.76 28.09
N ASN A 339 -17.74 -17.04 26.99
CA ASN A 339 -16.83 -15.90 26.92
C ASN A 339 -17.62 -14.62 26.70
N ASN A 340 -17.44 -13.64 27.59
CA ASN A 340 -18.03 -12.32 27.46
C ASN A 340 -17.20 -11.47 26.50
N ILE A 341 -17.83 -10.95 25.46
CA ILE A 341 -17.20 -10.09 24.47
C ILE A 341 -17.75 -8.69 24.64
N THR A 342 -16.84 -7.72 24.68
CA THR A 342 -17.18 -6.30 24.67
C THR A 342 -16.42 -5.65 23.54
N VAL A 343 -17.13 -4.90 22.70
CA VAL A 343 -16.54 -4.08 21.65
C VAL A 343 -16.96 -2.64 21.86
N ASP A 344 -16.00 -1.75 22.10
CA ASP A 344 -16.26 -0.31 22.11
C ASP A 344 -15.87 0.28 20.75
N VAL A 345 -16.84 0.94 20.13
CA VAL A 345 -16.65 1.71 18.91
C VAL A 345 -16.56 3.18 19.27
N VAL A 346 -15.41 3.79 19.00
CA VAL A 346 -15.24 5.25 19.13
C VAL A 346 -15.76 5.89 17.85
N VAL A 347 -16.69 6.84 18.01
CA VAL A 347 -17.35 7.49 16.88
C VAL A 347 -16.73 8.86 16.60
N ASN A 348 -16.74 9.23 15.33
CA ASN A 348 -16.34 10.56 14.89
C ASN A 348 -17.35 11.62 15.36
N GLN A 349 -16.83 12.74 15.86
CA GLN A 349 -17.62 13.86 16.35
C GLN A 349 -18.27 14.71 15.24
N VAL A 350 -18.00 14.40 13.97
CA VAL A 350 -18.62 15.04 12.81
C VAL A 350 -20.15 15.07 12.89
N PHE A 351 -20.77 14.12 13.58
CA PHE A 351 -22.23 14.09 13.76
C PHE A 351 -22.75 15.09 14.79
N GLN A 352 -21.94 15.43 15.80
CA GLN A 352 -22.24 16.48 16.77
C GLN A 352 -21.80 17.87 16.25
N LYS A 353 -20.67 17.91 15.55
CA LYS A 353 -20.00 19.13 15.09
C LYS A 353 -19.72 19.02 13.59
N ARG A 354 -20.76 19.30 12.79
CA ARG A 354 -20.59 19.50 11.35
C ARG A 354 -20.01 20.88 11.08
N ASP A 355 -18.88 20.91 10.40
CA ASP A 355 -18.42 22.13 9.73
C ASP A 355 -18.99 22.21 8.30
N GLY A 356 -18.79 23.34 7.63
CA GLY A 356 -19.30 23.55 6.28
C GLY A 356 -18.68 22.63 5.21
N LEU A 357 -17.52 22.01 5.48
CA LEU A 357 -16.88 21.06 4.55
C LEU A 357 -17.49 19.66 4.67
N SER A 358 -17.88 19.27 5.89
CA SER A 358 -18.46 17.97 6.21
C SER A 358 -19.93 17.81 5.78
N GLU A 359 -20.62 18.90 5.43
CA GLU A 359 -22.04 18.89 5.07
C GLU A 359 -22.34 17.99 3.86
N TYR A 360 -21.39 17.90 2.92
CA TYR A 360 -21.54 17.16 1.67
C TYR A 360 -20.78 15.84 1.62
N LEU A 361 -20.05 15.48 2.68
CA LEU A 361 -19.27 14.24 2.71
C LEU A 361 -20.16 13.06 3.12
N PRO A 362 -20.10 11.93 2.40
CA PRO A 362 -20.72 10.69 2.87
C PRO A 362 -19.95 10.21 4.11
N ILE A 363 -20.64 10.16 5.25
CA ILE A 363 -20.06 9.74 6.52
C ILE A 363 -20.48 8.30 6.79
N PRO A 364 -19.55 7.38 7.14
CA PRO A 364 -19.93 6.02 7.52
C PRO A 364 -20.88 6.04 8.70
N VAL A 365 -21.85 5.11 8.69
CA VAL A 365 -22.77 4.92 9.82
C VAL A 365 -21.93 4.52 11.04
N PRO A 366 -22.07 5.21 12.19
CA PRO A 366 -21.38 4.85 13.42
C PRO A 366 -21.70 3.45 13.90
N GLY A 367 -20.76 2.81 14.60
CA GLY A 367 -20.95 1.49 15.18
C GLY A 367 -20.61 0.35 14.23
N ILE A 368 -21.09 -0.85 14.54
CA ILE A 368 -20.88 -2.06 13.75
C ILE A 368 -22.05 -2.24 12.77
N CYS A 369 -21.74 -2.43 11.49
CA CYS A 369 -22.70 -2.77 10.44
C CYS A 369 -22.39 -4.14 9.82
N GLY A 370 -23.42 -4.96 9.64
CA GLY A 370 -23.31 -6.28 9.02
C GLY A 370 -23.27 -7.40 10.05
N LYS A 371 -22.47 -8.43 9.78
CA LYS A 371 -22.38 -9.62 10.63
C LYS A 371 -21.00 -9.74 11.24
N ILE A 372 -20.96 -10.01 12.54
CA ILE A 372 -19.73 -10.46 13.20
C ILE A 372 -19.53 -11.93 12.88
N LYS A 373 -18.31 -12.28 12.49
CA LYS A 373 -17.95 -13.64 12.08
C LYS A 373 -16.83 -14.19 12.93
N MET A 374 -16.82 -15.50 13.09
CA MET A 374 -15.74 -16.24 13.73
C MET A 374 -15.15 -17.25 12.75
N ARG A 375 -13.83 -17.37 12.74
CA ARG A 375 -13.13 -18.45 12.04
C ARG A 375 -12.27 -19.21 13.03
N SER A 376 -12.34 -20.55 12.98
CA SER A 376 -11.50 -21.39 13.85
C SER A 376 -11.09 -22.70 13.18
N TYR A 377 -9.92 -23.23 13.55
CA TYR A 377 -9.40 -24.51 13.04
C TYR A 377 -8.44 -25.22 13.98
#